data_AF-A0A847RWS6-F1
#
_entry.id   AF-A0A847RWS6-F1
#
_cell.length_a   1.000
_cell.length_b   1.000
_cell.length_c   1.000
_cell.angle_alpha   90.00
_cell.angle_beta   90.00
_cell.angle_gamma   90.00
#
_symmetry.space_group_name_H-M   'P 1'
#
loop_
_entity.id
_entity.type
_entity.pdbx_description
1 polymer ?
#
loop_
_entity_poly.entity_id
_entity_poly.type
_entity_poly.pdbx_seq_one_letter_code
_entity_poly.pdbx_strand_id
1 'polypeptide(L)' 'MQRDIALRLDAMLMQARGSIDQVAHYMKRHLTDAEFDDFRQSLGASMVALIEISNALHQQFPDTVPEELRSDEISQ' A
#
# COMPACT_ATOMS: atom_id res chain seq x y z
N MET A 1 17.38 -10.26 -3.12
CA MET A 1 16.65 -10.49 -1.84
C MET A 1 16.16 -11.93 -1.82
N GLN A 2 15.91 -12.54 -0.65
CA GLN A 2 15.28 -13.87 -0.59
C GLN A 2 13.75 -13.75 -0.62
N ARG A 3 13.07 -14.70 -1.24
CA ARG A 3 11.60 -14.72 -1.38
C ARG A 3 10.87 -14.58 -0.05
N ASP A 4 11.28 -15.33 0.97
CA ASP A 4 10.65 -15.27 2.29
C ASP A 4 10.79 -13.91 2.96
N ILE A 5 11.87 -13.18 2.65
CA ILE A 5 12.06 -11.80 3.11
C ILE A 5 11.10 -10.87 2.37
N ALA A 6 10.95 -11.03 1.05
CA ALA A 6 10.01 -10.23 0.24
C ALA A 6 8.57 -10.41 0.73
N LEU A 7 8.14 -11.64 1.02
CA LEU A 7 6.82 -11.93 1.60
C LEU A 7 6.60 -11.25 2.95
N ARG A 8 7.61 -11.30 3.84
CA ARG A 8 7.52 -10.63 5.15
C ARG A 8 7.43 -9.12 5.00
N LEU A 9 8.21 -8.55 4.08
CA LEU A 9 8.16 -7.11 3.79
C LEU A 9 6.80 -6.71 3.23
N ASP A 10 6.25 -7.45 2.27
CA ASP A 10 4.94 -7.15 1.69
C ASP A 10 3.81 -7.25 2.75
N ALA A 11 3.88 -8.22 3.65
CA ALA A 11 2.96 -8.31 4.78
C ALA A 11 3.08 -7.10 5.74
N MET A 12 4.29 -6.61 6.00
CA MET A 12 4.51 -5.40 6.81
C MET A 12 3.99 -4.15 6.12
N LEU A 13 4.20 -4.02 4.80
CA LEU A 13 3.67 -2.91 3.99
C LEU A 13 2.14 -2.93 3.99
N MET A 14 1.52 -4.11 3.88
CA MET A 14 0.07 -4.26 4.00
C MET A 14 -0.46 -3.78 5.36
N GLN A 15 0.21 -4.14 6.46
CA GLN A 15 -0.16 -3.64 7.78
C GLN A 15 -0.03 -2.11 7.88
N ALA A 16 1.07 -1.55 7.38
CA ALA A 16 1.30 -0.10 7.38
C ALA A 16 0.23 0.65 6.59
N ARG A 17 -0.18 0.14 5.42
CA ARG A 17 -1.29 0.71 4.64
C ARG A 17 -2.59 0.72 5.45
N GLY A 18 -2.93 -0.40 6.10
CA GLY A 18 -4.09 -0.49 6.97
C GLY A 18 -4.06 0.52 8.14
N SER A 19 -2.88 0.76 8.73
CA SER A 19 -2.71 1.78 9.77
C SER A 19 -2.91 3.20 9.24
N ILE A 20 -2.40 3.52 8.04
CA ILE A 20 -2.62 4.83 7.41
C ILE A 20 -4.11 5.05 7.14
N ASP A 21 -4.80 4.04 6.60
CA ASP A 21 -6.25 4.11 6.37
C ASP A 21 -7.02 4.33 7.67
N GLN A 22 -6.65 3.63 8.74
CA GLN A 22 -7.28 3.81 10.05
C GLN A 22 -7.05 5.23 10.60
N VAL A 23 -5.85 5.79 10.45
CA VAL A 23 -5.54 7.17 10.81
C VAL A 23 -6.39 8.14 10.00
N ALA A 24 -6.46 7.96 8.68
CA ALA A 24 -7.28 8.80 7.81
C ALA A 24 -8.78 8.76 8.20
N HIS A 25 -9.29 7.58 8.54
CA HIS A 25 -10.67 7.41 9.00
C HIS A 25 -10.93 8.08 10.35
N TYR A 26 -10.00 7.95 11.29
CA TYR A 26 -10.07 8.62 12.58
C TYR A 26 -10.07 10.14 12.40
N MET A 27 -9.14 10.67 11.60
CA MET A 27 -9.05 12.11 11.32
C MET A 27 -10.33 12.63 10.66
N LYS A 28 -10.86 11.94 9.65
CA LYS A 28 -12.11 12.33 8.99
C LYS A 28 -13.33 12.36 9.94
N ARG A 29 -13.31 11.54 10.99
CA ARG A 29 -14.39 11.50 12.00
C ARG A 29 -14.27 12.62 13.05
N HIS A 30 -13.06 13.09 13.31
CA HIS A 30 -12.75 13.93 14.48
C HIS A 30 -12.25 15.33 14.15
N LEU A 31 -11.84 15.57 12.91
CA LEU A 31 -11.39 16.87 12.42
C LEU A 31 -12.47 17.50 11.52
N THR A 32 -12.40 18.82 11.39
CA THR A 32 -13.12 19.52 10.33
C THR A 32 -12.52 19.18 8.95
N ASP A 33 -13.28 19.43 7.88
CA ASP A 33 -12.77 19.19 6.53
C ASP A 33 -11.50 20.00 6.23
N ALA A 34 -11.40 21.24 6.73
CA ALA A 34 -10.22 22.08 6.56
C ALA A 34 -8.98 21.49 7.26
N GLU A 35 -9.13 21.09 8.52
CA GLU A 35 -8.05 20.44 9.29
C GLU A 35 -7.65 19.09 8.66
N PHE A 36 -8.61 18.33 8.10
CA PHE A 36 -8.29 17.09 7.40
C PHE A 36 -7.55 17.34 6.08
N ASP A 37 -7.92 18.38 5.33
CA ASP A 37 -7.31 18.72 4.05
C ASP A 37 -5.81 19.03 4.18
N ASP A 38 -5.40 19.62 5.32
CA ASP A 38 -3.98 19.88 5.66
C ASP A 38 -3.13 18.59 5.65
N PHE A 39 -3.72 17.43 5.94
CA PHE A 39 -3.01 16.15 6.00
C PHE A 39 -3.31 15.21 4.83
N ARG A 40 -4.40 15.45 4.09
CA ARG A 40 -4.88 14.56 3.04
C ARG A 40 -3.80 14.23 2.01
N GLN A 41 -3.03 15.23 1.59
CA GLN A 41 -1.96 15.04 0.62
C GLN A 41 -0.83 14.16 1.17
N SER A 42 -0.40 14.38 2.41
CA SER A 42 0.66 13.59 3.04
C SER A 42 0.25 12.13 3.29
N LEU A 43 -1.00 11.91 3.69
CA LEU A 43 -1.57 10.55 3.84
C LEU A 43 -1.60 9.83 2.49
N GLY A 44 -2.10 10.50 1.44
CA GLY A 44 -2.14 9.95 0.09
C GLY A 44 -0.75 9.62 -0.47
N ALA A 45 0.22 10.54 -0.30
CA ALA A 45 1.60 10.33 -0.75
C ALA A 45 2.26 9.14 -0.03
N SER A 46 2.01 9.00 1.27
CA SER A 46 2.51 7.86 2.05
C SER A 46 1.91 6.55 1.56
N MET A 47 0.61 6.51 1.26
CA MET A 47 -0.05 5.33 0.71
C MET A 47 0.55 4.93 -0.65
N VAL A 48 0.76 5.89 -1.54
CA VAL A 48 1.37 5.67 -2.86
C VAL A 48 2.77 5.08 -2.72
N ALA A 49 3.61 5.66 -1.86
CA ALA A 49 4.97 5.14 -1.64
C ALA A 49 5.00 3.69 -1.16
N LEU A 50 4.08 3.29 -0.27
CA LEU A 50 3.97 1.90 0.18
C LEU A 50 3.54 0.95 -0.96
N ILE A 51 2.59 1.40 -1.80
CA ILE A 51 2.12 0.63 -2.97
C ILE A 51 3.26 0.43 -3.97
N GLU A 52 4.05 1.47 -4.25
CA GLU A 52 5.20 1.39 -5.16
C GLU A 52 6.23 0.37 -4.68
N ILE A 53 6.50 0.32 -3.37
CA ILE A 53 7.42 -0.68 -2.80
C ILE A 53 6.83 -2.09 -2.94
N SER A 54 5.55 -2.29 -2.62
CA SER A 54 4.88 -3.59 -2.81
C SER A 54 4.94 -4.04 -4.28
N ASN A 55 4.65 -3.14 -5.23
CA ASN A 55 4.72 -3.43 -6.67
C ASN A 55 6.13 -3.84 -7.09
N ALA A 56 7.16 -3.14 -6.59
CA ALA A 56 8.55 -3.50 -6.87
C ALA A 56 8.95 -4.87 -6.30
N LEU A 57 8.38 -5.26 -5.15
CA LEU A 57 8.54 -6.61 -4.59
C LEU A 57 7.85 -7.65 -5.47
N HIS A 58 6.61 -7.40 -5.91
CA HIS A 58 5.84 -8.31 -6.77
C HIS A 58 6.48 -8.48 -8.15
N GLN A 59 7.07 -7.43 -8.72
CA GLN A 59 7.84 -7.54 -9.97
C GLN A 59 9.10 -8.42 -9.82
N GLN A 60 9.76 -8.38 -8.65
CA GLN A 60 10.93 -9.21 -8.37
C GLN A 60 10.56 -10.65 -7.98
N PHE A 61 9.38 -10.86 -7.40
CA PHE A 61 8.87 -12.14 -6.90
C PHE A 61 7.41 -12.34 -7.32
N PRO A 62 7.11 -12.59 -8.61
CA PRO A 62 5.74 -12.64 -9.13
C PRO A 62 4.90 -13.78 -8.55
N ASP A 63 5.56 -14.83 -8.04
CA ASP A 63 4.96 -15.97 -7.38
C ASP A 63 4.50 -15.69 -5.93
N THR A 64 4.73 -14.47 -5.41
CA THR A 64 4.13 -14.02 -4.16
C THR A 64 2.74 -13.44 -4.34
N VAL A 65 2.36 -13.07 -5.56
CA VAL A 65 1.01 -12.63 -5.89
C VAL A 65 0.15 -13.86 -6.19
N PRO A 66 -1.03 -14.01 -5.55
CA PRO A 66 -2.00 -15.04 -5.91
C PRO A 66 -2.25 -15.05 -7.41
N GLU A 67 -2.38 -16.23 -8.00
CA GLU A 67 -2.50 -16.37 -9.45
C GLU A 67 -3.73 -15.61 -10.00
N GLU A 68 -4.78 -15.51 -9.19
CA GLU A 68 -6.01 -14.77 -9.47
C GLU A 68 -5.84 -13.25 -9.48
N LEU A 69 -4.76 -12.74 -8.89
CA LEU A 69 -4.44 -11.32 -8.77
C LEU A 69 -3.22 -10.91 -9.58
N ARG A 70 -2.48 -11.87 -10.16
CA ARG A 70 -1.49 -11.56 -11.18
C ARG A 70 -2.28 -10.95 -12.33
N SER A 71 -1.99 -9.68 -12.62
CA SER A 71 -2.50 -9.09 -13.85
C SER A 71 -1.97 -9.98 -14.96
N ASP A 72 -2.86 -10.69 -15.65
CA ASP A 72 -2.56 -11.18 -16.98
C ASP A 72 -2.00 -9.96 -17.71
N GLU A 73 -0.72 -10.01 -18.08
CA GLU A 73 -0.16 -9.01 -18.96
C GLU A 73 -1.19 -8.86 -20.09
N ILE A 74 -1.81 -7.68 -20.17
CA ILE A 74 -2.62 -7.30 -21.32
C ILE A 74 -1.63 -7.35 -22.48
N SER A 75 -1.56 -8.52 -23.10
CA SER A 75 -0.93 -8.75 -24.37
C SER A 75 -1.84 -8.06 -25.38
N GLN A 76 -1.62 -6.76 -25.58
CA GLN A 76 -1.80 -6.01 -26.83
C GLN A 76 -1.56 -4.52 -26.64
#